data_AF-A0A3B0SC01-F1
#
_entry.id   AF-A0A3B0SC01-F1
#
_cell.length_a   1.000
_cell.length_b   1.000
_cell.length_c   1.000
_cell.angle_alpha   90.00
_cell.angle_beta   90.00
_cell.angle_gamma   90.00
#
_symmetry.space_group_name_H-M   'P 1'
#
loop_
_entity.id
_entity.type
_entity.pdbx_description
1 polymer ?
#
loop_
_entity_poly.entity_id
_entity_poly.type
_entity_poly.pdbx_seq_one_letter_code
_entity_poly.pdbx_strand_id
1 'polypeptide(L)'
;SEQGHGEPNPTYIPVANEAARKTADIIGGFGSSTVNEVLFDTPLTAHILGGAPIGPDADHGVIDGYHRVFGHEGLHVIDGAAIGANLGVNPSLTITAMAERANSMWPNKGEEDRRVPLGDPYRPVDSPR
;
A
#
# COMPACT_ATOMS: atom_id res chain seq x y z
N SER A 1 7.14 5.40 -10.62
CA SER A 1 6.05 5.81 -9.73
C SER A 1 5.45 7.06 -10.32
N GLU A 2 4.19 7.01 -10.76
CA GLU A 2 3.48 8.20 -11.25
C GLU A 2 2.70 8.84 -10.09
N GLN A 3 2.38 10.12 -10.22
CA GLN A 3 1.52 10.84 -9.27
C GLN A 3 0.12 10.19 -9.27
N GLY A 4 -0.41 9.86 -8.09
CA GLY A 4 -1.77 9.37 -7.96
C GLY A 4 -2.83 10.44 -8.32
N HIS A 5 -4.09 10.01 -8.50
CA HIS A 5 -5.20 10.91 -8.78
C HIS A 5 -5.40 11.93 -7.63
N GLY A 6 -5.49 13.23 -7.94
CA GLY A 6 -5.76 14.30 -6.97
C GLY A 6 -4.81 15.49 -7.08
N GLU A 7 -4.89 16.42 -6.12
CA GLU A 7 -3.89 17.48 -6.02
C GLU A 7 -2.51 16.88 -5.67
N PRO A 8 -1.43 17.35 -6.28
CA PRO A 8 -0.10 16.88 -5.97
C PRO A 8 0.25 17.20 -4.51
N ASN A 9 1.04 16.32 -3.90
CA ASN A 9 1.51 16.55 -2.54
C ASN A 9 2.32 17.86 -2.50
N PRO A 10 2.10 18.73 -1.50
CA PRO A 10 2.86 19.96 -1.38
C PRO A 10 4.32 19.63 -1.15
N THR A 11 5.20 20.24 -1.95
CA THR A 11 6.65 20.03 -1.91
C THR A 11 7.31 20.78 -0.75
N TYR A 12 6.59 21.76 -0.17
CA TYR A 12 7.02 22.52 0.99
C TYR A 12 5.89 22.70 1.98
N ILE A 13 6.08 22.18 3.20
CA ILE A 13 5.14 22.33 4.31
C ILE A 13 5.76 23.31 5.33
N PRO A 14 5.25 24.55 5.45
CA PRO A 14 5.88 25.59 6.27
C PRO A 14 6.08 25.19 7.73
N VAL A 15 5.04 24.60 8.34
CA VAL A 15 5.08 24.18 9.75
C VAL A 15 6.09 23.05 10.00
N ALA A 16 6.22 22.11 9.06
CA ALA A 16 7.18 21.01 9.17
C ALA A 16 8.62 21.53 9.04
N ASN A 17 8.86 22.45 8.11
CA ASN A 17 10.17 23.08 7.92
C ASN A 17 10.57 23.97 9.10
N GLU A 18 9.62 24.72 9.67
CA GLU A 18 9.87 25.51 10.88
C GLU A 18 10.20 24.62 12.08
N ALA A 19 9.47 23.52 12.26
CA ALA A 19 9.77 22.54 13.31
C ALA A 19 11.16 21.94 13.14
N ALA A 20 11.54 21.53 11.92
CA ALA A 20 12.86 20.97 11.63
C ALA A 20 13.99 21.97 11.94
N ARG A 21 13.82 23.26 11.59
CA ARG A 21 14.79 24.32 11.92
C ARG A 21 14.93 24.52 13.43
N LYS A 22 13.80 24.63 14.15
CA LYS A 22 13.82 24.77 15.61
C LYS A 22 14.48 23.59 16.31
N THR A 23 14.21 22.36 15.85
CA THR A 23 14.88 21.17 16.37
C THR A 23 16.38 21.22 16.13
N ALA A 24 16.82 21.62 14.94
CA ALA A 24 18.24 21.78 14.62
C ALA A 24 18.92 22.80 15.55
N ASP A 25 18.29 23.96 15.81
CA ASP A 25 18.80 24.98 16.72
C ASP A 25 18.96 24.45 18.16
N ILE A 26 17.99 23.64 18.63
CA ILE A 26 18.01 23.07 19.99
C ILE A 26 19.14 22.04 20.16
N ILE A 27 19.37 21.20 19.14
CA ILE A 27 20.35 20.10 19.23
C ILE A 27 21.75 20.49 18.72
N GLY A 28 21.94 21.73 18.26
CA GLY A 28 23.17 22.17 17.59
C GLY A 28 23.43 21.43 16.28
N GLY A 29 22.37 21.01 15.59
CA GLY A 29 22.42 20.23 14.35
C GLY A 29 22.17 21.07 13.10
N PHE A 30 21.96 20.38 11.97
CA PHE A 30 21.58 20.99 10.70
C PHE A 30 20.30 20.33 10.17
N GLY A 31 19.30 21.13 9.81
CA GLY A 31 18.08 20.63 9.17
C GLY A 31 18.37 20.25 7.71
N SER A 32 18.18 18.98 7.35
CA SER A 32 18.42 18.49 5.98
C SER A 32 17.24 17.66 5.48
N SER A 33 16.97 17.75 4.18
CA SER A 33 16.15 16.80 3.42
C SER A 33 17.03 15.91 2.55
N THR A 34 16.44 14.90 1.91
CA THR A 34 17.17 14.06 0.96
C THR A 34 17.35 14.79 -0.38
N VAL A 35 18.47 14.56 -1.10
CA VAL A 35 18.74 15.20 -2.40
C VAL A 35 17.61 14.95 -3.41
N ASN A 36 17.01 13.76 -3.36
CA ASN A 36 15.90 13.39 -4.23
C ASN A 36 14.63 14.21 -3.98
N GLU A 37 14.37 14.51 -2.71
CA GLU A 37 13.23 15.33 -2.28
C GLU A 37 13.44 16.81 -2.64
N VAL A 38 14.67 17.34 -2.48
CA VAL A 38 14.98 18.75 -2.77
C VAL A 38 15.04 19.05 -4.27
N LEU A 39 15.54 18.12 -5.09
CA LEU A 39 15.79 18.36 -6.52
C LEU A 39 14.73 17.78 -7.46
N PHE A 40 14.00 16.75 -7.03
CA PHE A 40 13.07 16.01 -7.88
C PHE A 40 11.67 15.87 -7.27
N ASP A 41 11.38 16.58 -6.17
CA ASP A 41 10.10 16.51 -5.45
C ASP A 41 9.64 15.06 -5.18
N THR A 42 10.62 14.17 -5.02
CA THR A 42 10.41 12.73 -4.86
C THR A 42 10.83 12.33 -3.45
N PRO A 43 9.92 12.43 -2.46
CA PRO A 43 10.24 12.05 -1.09
C PRO A 43 10.59 10.57 -1.04
N LEU A 44 11.77 10.26 -0.51
CA LEU A 44 12.17 8.89 -0.24
C LEU A 44 11.45 8.41 1.03
N THR A 45 10.52 7.48 0.89
CA THR A 45 9.97 6.74 2.04
C THR A 45 10.77 5.46 2.26
N ALA A 46 10.98 5.07 3.52
CA ALA A 46 11.58 3.77 3.86
C ALA A 46 10.61 2.60 3.56
N HIS A 47 9.34 2.88 3.28
CA HIS A 47 8.31 1.89 3.04
C HIS A 47 8.21 1.57 1.55
N ILE A 48 8.88 0.50 1.12
CA ILE A 48 8.79 -0.03 -0.24
C ILE A 48 7.45 -0.76 -0.37
N LEU A 49 6.60 -0.31 -1.31
CA LEU A 49 5.24 -0.81 -1.54
C LEU A 49 5.02 -1.12 -3.03
N GLY A 50 3.93 -1.81 -3.37
CA GLY A 50 3.46 -1.93 -4.75
C GLY A 50 4.16 -2.98 -5.63
N GLY A 51 4.86 -3.95 -5.03
CA GLY A 51 5.49 -5.05 -5.78
C GLY A 51 4.51 -6.07 -6.37
N ALA A 52 3.26 -6.11 -5.88
CA ALA A 52 2.21 -7.02 -6.32
C ALA A 52 0.83 -6.37 -6.15
N PRO A 53 0.52 -5.28 -6.88
CA PRO A 53 -0.67 -4.49 -6.66
C PRO A 53 -1.95 -5.27 -6.97
N ILE A 54 -3.03 -4.95 -6.25
CA ILE A 54 -4.36 -5.48 -6.52
C ILE A 54 -4.86 -4.90 -7.86
N GLY A 55 -5.36 -5.77 -8.74
CA GLY A 55 -5.96 -5.39 -10.02
C GLY A 55 -7.31 -6.08 -10.29
N PRO A 56 -8.09 -5.56 -11.25
CA PRO A 56 -9.31 -6.22 -11.73
C PRO A 56 -9.01 -7.50 -12.54
N ASP A 57 -7.81 -7.60 -13.12
CA ASP A 57 -7.32 -8.71 -13.93
C ASP A 57 -5.78 -8.71 -13.97
N ALA A 58 -5.20 -9.67 -14.70
CA ALA A 58 -3.76 -9.87 -14.82
C ALA A 58 -3.02 -8.79 -15.64
N ASP A 59 -3.73 -8.02 -16.47
CA ASP A 59 -3.14 -6.93 -17.25
C ASP A 59 -3.02 -5.64 -16.41
N HIS A 60 -3.82 -5.53 -15.35
CA HIS A 60 -3.91 -4.34 -14.50
C HIS A 60 -3.42 -4.57 -13.06
N GLY A 61 -2.95 -5.77 -12.70
CA GLY A 61 -2.40 -6.08 -11.38
C GLY A 61 -1.76 -7.47 -11.30
N VAL A 62 -1.21 -7.80 -10.14
CA VAL A 62 -0.55 -9.10 -9.88
C VAL A 62 -1.45 -10.02 -9.07
N ILE A 63 -2.23 -9.45 -8.16
CA ILE A 63 -3.17 -10.18 -7.31
C ILE A 63 -4.59 -9.65 -7.50
N ASP A 64 -5.57 -10.50 -7.23
CA ASP A 64 -6.99 -10.12 -7.22
C ASP A 64 -7.43 -9.48 -5.89
N GLY A 65 -8.71 -9.09 -5.80
CA GLY A 65 -9.31 -8.49 -4.60
C GLY A 65 -9.35 -9.38 -3.35
N TYR A 66 -8.94 -10.66 -3.47
CA TYR A 66 -8.76 -11.63 -2.39
C TYR A 66 -7.30 -11.99 -2.13
N HIS A 67 -6.36 -11.24 -2.72
CA HIS A 67 -4.92 -11.43 -2.57
C HIS A 67 -4.39 -12.74 -3.18
N ARG A 68 -5.08 -13.29 -4.19
CA ARG A 68 -4.63 -14.46 -4.96
C ARG A 68 -3.85 -14.02 -6.19
N VAL A 69 -2.72 -14.67 -6.47
CA VAL A 69 -1.88 -14.33 -7.63
C VAL A 69 -2.53 -14.85 -8.91
N PHE A 70 -2.75 -13.96 -9.89
CA PHE A 70 -3.30 -14.36 -11.19
C PHE A 70 -2.41 -15.41 -11.88
N GLY A 71 -3.03 -16.45 -12.46
CA GLY A 71 -2.33 -17.53 -13.14
C GLY A 71 -1.59 -18.54 -12.23
N HIS A 72 -1.60 -18.34 -10.91
CA HIS A 72 -0.91 -19.20 -9.95
C HIS A 72 -1.85 -19.63 -8.82
N GLU A 73 -2.59 -20.72 -9.05
CA GLU A 73 -3.51 -21.28 -8.07
C GLU A 73 -2.79 -21.66 -6.77
N GLY A 74 -3.38 -21.31 -5.62
CA GLY A 74 -2.81 -21.56 -4.30
C GLY A 74 -1.72 -20.57 -3.85
N LEU A 75 -1.24 -19.68 -4.73
CA LEU A 75 -0.26 -18.65 -4.37
C LEU A 75 -0.95 -17.33 -3.98
N HIS A 76 -0.48 -16.73 -2.89
CA HIS A 76 -1.08 -15.54 -2.30
C HIS A 76 -0.01 -14.55 -1.84
N VAL A 77 -0.31 -13.24 -1.90
CA VAL A 77 0.56 -12.16 -1.40
C VAL A 77 -0.21 -11.26 -0.46
N ILE A 78 0.19 -11.23 0.82
CA ILE A 78 -0.50 -10.49 1.88
C ILE A 78 0.52 -9.65 2.67
N ASP A 79 0.93 -8.53 2.10
CA ASP A 79 1.87 -7.58 2.68
C ASP A 79 1.74 -6.19 2.01
N GLY A 80 2.75 -5.32 2.19
CA GLY A 80 2.79 -3.99 1.56
C GLY A 80 2.93 -4.00 0.03
N ALA A 81 3.25 -5.13 -0.59
CA ALA A 81 3.32 -5.25 -2.05
C ALA A 81 1.94 -5.09 -2.70
N ALA A 82 0.86 -5.43 -1.98
CA ALA A 82 -0.53 -5.24 -2.41
C ALA A 82 -0.95 -3.76 -2.53
N ILE A 83 -0.22 -2.85 -1.87
CA ILE A 83 -0.54 -1.43 -1.82
C ILE A 83 0.01 -0.74 -3.07
N GLY A 84 -0.87 -0.45 -4.04
CA GLY A 84 -0.48 0.11 -5.34
C GLY A 84 -0.11 1.61 -5.35
N ALA A 85 -0.27 2.32 -4.23
CA ALA A 85 0.05 3.74 -4.13
C ALA A 85 0.64 4.11 -2.77
N ASN A 86 1.49 5.14 -2.74
CA ASN A 86 2.06 5.63 -1.48
C ASN A 86 0.97 6.31 -0.64
N LEU A 87 0.81 5.86 0.60
CA LEU A 87 -0.19 6.37 1.55
C LEU A 87 0.22 7.71 2.20
N GLY A 88 1.49 8.11 2.10
CA GLY A 88 2.03 9.30 2.77
C GLY A 88 2.15 9.17 4.30
N VAL A 89 1.74 8.03 4.87
CA VAL A 89 1.79 7.69 6.29
C VAL A 89 2.29 6.25 6.49
N ASN A 90 2.49 5.84 7.74
CA ASN A 90 2.93 4.49 8.07
C ASN A 90 1.90 3.44 7.55
N PRO A 91 2.32 2.47 6.71
CA PRO A 91 1.41 1.52 6.09
C PRO A 91 0.98 0.36 7.00
N SER A 92 1.52 0.23 8.21
CA SER A 92 1.33 -0.96 9.06
C SER A 92 -0.14 -1.33 9.27
N LEU A 93 -0.98 -0.38 9.68
CA LEU A 93 -2.40 -0.62 9.93
C LEU A 93 -3.19 -0.87 8.63
N THR A 94 -2.78 -0.29 7.52
CA THR A 94 -3.38 -0.58 6.20
C THR A 94 -3.09 -2.02 5.78
N ILE A 95 -1.83 -2.47 5.96
CA ILE A 95 -1.44 -3.85 5.70
C ILE A 95 -2.24 -4.80 6.60
N THR A 96 -2.35 -4.50 7.90
CA THR A 96 -3.16 -5.31 8.83
C THR A 96 -4.61 -5.38 8.38
N ALA A 97 -5.25 -4.25 8.07
CA ALA A 97 -6.65 -4.23 7.65
C ALA A 97 -6.89 -5.02 6.35
N MET A 98 -6.00 -4.88 5.35
CA MET A 98 -6.08 -5.64 4.10
C MET A 98 -5.90 -7.14 4.33
N ALA A 99 -4.92 -7.52 5.16
CA ALA A 99 -4.67 -8.91 5.52
C ALA A 99 -5.84 -9.56 6.26
N GLU A 100 -6.41 -8.87 7.24
CA GLU A 100 -7.58 -9.33 7.99
C GLU A 100 -8.80 -9.48 7.07
N ARG A 101 -9.05 -8.50 6.20
CA ARG A 101 -10.14 -8.57 5.22
C ARG A 101 -9.97 -9.75 4.25
N ALA A 102 -8.77 -9.95 3.70
CA ALA A 102 -8.54 -11.02 2.74
C ALA A 102 -8.74 -12.40 3.39
N ASN A 103 -8.19 -12.59 4.59
CA ASN A 103 -8.27 -13.84 5.33
C ASN A 103 -9.65 -14.10 5.93
N SER A 104 -10.43 -13.07 6.29
CA SER A 104 -11.79 -13.25 6.79
C SER A 104 -12.75 -13.81 5.73
N MET A 105 -12.41 -13.72 4.45
CA MET A 105 -13.19 -14.27 3.34
C MET A 105 -12.73 -15.67 2.91
N TRP A 106 -11.72 -16.24 3.56
CA TRP A 106 -11.28 -17.61 3.26
C TRP A 106 -12.24 -18.64 3.88
N PRO A 107 -12.51 -19.76 3.18
CA PRO A 107 -13.27 -20.86 3.77
C PRO A 107 -12.48 -21.49 4.92
N ASN A 108 -13.19 -21.93 5.97
CA ASN A 108 -12.55 -22.79 6.95
C ASN A 108 -12.27 -24.17 6.33
N LYS A 109 -11.40 -24.94 6.96
CA LYS A 109 -11.06 -26.30 6.51
C LYS A 109 -12.33 -27.16 6.40
N GLY A 110 -12.64 -27.60 5.18
CA GLY A 110 -13.81 -28.44 4.88
C GLY A 110 -15.08 -27.67 4.53
N GLU A 111 -15.04 -26.34 4.57
CA GLU A 111 -16.12 -25.51 4.04
C GLU A 111 -15.94 -25.28 2.53
N GLU A 112 -17.05 -25.03 1.85
CA GLU A 112 -17.05 -24.59 0.46
C GLU A 112 -16.43 -23.20 0.33
N ASP A 113 -15.55 -23.02 -0.65
CA ASP A 113 -15.02 -21.71 -1.00
C ASP A 113 -16.10 -20.90 -1.73
N ARG A 114 -16.62 -19.87 -1.05
CA ARG A 114 -17.68 -19.00 -1.60
C ARG A 114 -17.15 -17.91 -2.52
N ARG A 115 -15.83 -17.70 -2.55
CA ARG A 115 -15.20 -16.69 -3.41
C ARG A 115 -15.37 -17.08 -4.87
N VAL A 116 -15.44 -16.10 -5.75
CA VAL A 116 -15.43 -16.37 -7.20
C VAL A 116 -14.12 -17.06 -7.61
N PRO A 117 -14.11 -17.90 -8.66
CA PRO A 117 -12.88 -18.45 -9.24
C PRO A 117 -11.80 -17.39 -9.48
N LEU A 118 -10.53 -17.81 -9.45
CA LEU A 118 -9.41 -16.91 -9.76
C LEU A 118 -9.53 -16.39 -11.19
N GLY A 119 -9.45 -15.06 -11.37
CA GLY A 119 -9.59 -14.40 -12.66
C GLY A 119 -10.99 -13.88 -12.96
N ASP A 120 -12.01 -14.30 -12.21
CA ASP A 120 -13.35 -13.75 -12.33
C ASP A 120 -13.44 -12.36 -11.68
N PRO A 121 -14.35 -11.47 -12.16
CA PRO A 121 -14.57 -10.18 -11.55
C PRO A 121 -14.90 -10.29 -10.05
N TYR A 122 -14.26 -9.44 -9.24
CA TYR A 122 -14.45 -9.43 -7.80
C TYR A 122 -15.94 -9.33 -7.42
N ARG A 123 -16.37 -10.21 -6.50
CA ARG A 123 -17.68 -10.14 -5.85
C ARG A 123 -17.48 -10.24 -4.34
N PRO A 124 -18.01 -9.34 -3.52
CA PRO A 124 -17.89 -9.49 -2.07
C PRO A 124 -18.62 -10.75 -1.60
N VAL A 125 -18.02 -11.43 -0.63
CA VAL A 125 -18.63 -12.55 0.09
C VAL A 125 -18.65 -12.20 1.57
N ASP A 126 -19.66 -12.68 2.28
CA ASP A 126 -19.71 -12.53 3.74
C ASP A 126 -18.58 -13.33 4.39
N SER A 127 -17.97 -12.74 5.42
CA SER A 127 -17.09 -13.46 6.32
C SER A 127 -17.85 -14.65 6.92
N PRO A 128 -17.26 -15.86 6.97
CA PRO A 128 -17.86 -16.99 7.68
C PRO A 128 -18.03 -16.77 9.19
N ARG A 129 -17.51 -15.66 9.74
CA ARG A 129 -17.61 -15.23 11.13
C ARG A 129 -18.35 -13.92 11.26
#